data_AF-A0A920T9P8-F1
#
_entry.id   AF-A0A920T9P8-F1
#
_cell.length_a   1.000
_cell.length_b   1.000
_cell.length_c   1.000
_cell.angle_alpha   90.00
_cell.angle_beta   90.00
_cell.angle_gamma   90.00
#
_symmetry.space_group_name_H-M   'P 1'
#
loop_
_entity.id
_entity.type
_entity.pdbx_description
1 polymer ?
#
loop_
_entity_poly.entity_id
_entity_poly.type
_entity_poly.pdbx_seq_one_letter_code
_entity_poly.pdbx_strand_id
1 'polypeptide(L)'
;MVAGRGGSGGGRFVWRHSGKISVAAGVHHVDLDVDKGMFDAVAFTTDAKLVPSKGNLPKPVTNPRLRAARTYRDDSHLANRAGTRGFVVGRVNGFTEALYDWLPDPKDKRPFTRLRMWGAANQYINGTFAVRAVRDIPDLTISLSRLEGPGQSVLEPGAIDVRVVLVRDRRNTLFRPSRVQMLTPEILLRDDRTGLPPRGRQGGFGGGRCVTRVPAHQSRQFWLTVRVPDGSPPGEYRGEVVFGGRVESRLPVSLDVLPIKLKAAEGY
;
A
#
# COMPACT_ATOMS: atom_id res chain seq x y z
N MET A 1 20.40 -10.50 -37.25
CA MET A 1 19.46 -9.41 -36.94
C MET A 1 18.48 -9.29 -38.10
N VAL A 2 17.17 -9.42 -37.86
CA VAL A 2 16.15 -9.35 -38.93
C VAL A 2 15.25 -8.15 -38.63
N ALA A 3 15.23 -7.20 -39.55
CA ALA A 3 14.61 -5.89 -39.40
C ALA A 3 13.17 -5.89 -39.96
N GLY A 4 12.20 -5.42 -39.15
CA GLY A 4 10.82 -5.17 -39.60
C GLY A 4 10.63 -3.68 -39.97
N ARG A 5 9.69 -3.37 -40.88
CA ARG A 5 9.34 -1.98 -41.25
C ARG A 5 8.49 -1.34 -40.15
N GLY A 6 8.95 -0.22 -39.59
CA GLY A 6 8.16 0.65 -38.73
C GLY A 6 7.35 1.68 -39.52
N GLY A 7 6.43 2.37 -38.83
CA GLY A 7 5.44 3.30 -39.41
C GLY A 7 6.02 4.52 -40.15
N SER A 8 5.19 5.55 -40.36
CA SER A 8 5.36 6.66 -41.33
C SER A 8 6.69 7.44 -41.31
N GLY A 9 7.57 7.25 -40.32
CA GLY A 9 8.93 7.81 -40.25
C GLY A 9 10.05 6.92 -40.83
N GLY A 10 9.75 5.74 -41.40
CA GLY A 10 10.72 4.93 -42.16
C GLY A 10 11.80 4.21 -41.34
N GLY A 11 11.83 4.37 -40.02
CA GLY A 11 12.72 3.62 -39.12
C GLY A 11 12.37 2.12 -39.10
N ARG A 12 13.38 1.26 -39.25
CA ARG A 12 13.22 -0.20 -39.06
C ARG A 12 13.22 -0.52 -37.58
N PHE A 13 12.12 -1.07 -37.05
CA PHE A 13 12.11 -1.60 -35.69
C PHE A 13 13.04 -2.81 -35.60
N VAL A 14 13.97 -2.77 -34.64
CA VAL A 14 14.84 -3.91 -34.32
C VAL A 14 14.25 -4.64 -33.14
N TRP A 15 13.59 -5.76 -33.42
CA TRP A 15 13.10 -6.65 -32.37
C TRP A 15 14.25 -7.49 -31.84
N ARG A 16 14.48 -7.43 -30.52
CA ARG A 16 15.40 -8.31 -29.81
C ARG A 16 14.61 -9.23 -28.89
N HIS A 17 14.97 -10.51 -28.88
CA HIS A 17 14.42 -11.44 -27.89
C HIS A 17 15.11 -11.18 -26.55
N SER A 18 14.38 -10.57 -25.61
CA SER A 18 14.92 -10.21 -24.29
C SER A 18 14.85 -11.35 -23.27
N GLY A 19 14.26 -12.49 -23.62
CA GLY A 19 14.25 -13.69 -22.79
C GLY A 19 12.90 -14.42 -22.78
N LYS A 20 12.87 -15.53 -22.04
CA LYS A 20 11.69 -16.36 -21.79
C LYS A 20 11.53 -16.55 -20.29
N ILE A 21 10.31 -16.37 -19.79
CA ILE A 21 9.97 -16.63 -18.40
C ILE A 21 8.87 -17.68 -18.33
N SER A 22 8.91 -18.53 -17.31
CA SER A 22 7.79 -19.41 -16.97
C SER A 22 7.13 -18.87 -15.71
N VAL A 23 5.84 -18.59 -15.78
CA VAL A 23 5.07 -18.04 -14.66
C VAL A 23 3.83 -18.87 -14.40
N ALA A 24 3.41 -18.95 -13.14
CA ALA A 24 2.14 -19.59 -12.78
C ALA A 24 0.95 -18.79 -13.35
N ALA A 25 -0.26 -19.35 -13.36
CA ALA A 25 -1.45 -18.58 -13.72
C ALA A 25 -1.67 -17.45 -12.68
N GLY A 26 -1.79 -16.20 -13.14
CA GLY A 26 -2.00 -15.06 -12.24
C GLY A 26 -1.51 -13.72 -12.79
N VAL A 27 -1.48 -12.72 -11.91
CA VAL A 27 -0.95 -11.39 -12.22
C VAL A 27 0.55 -11.38 -11.89
N HIS A 28 1.36 -11.06 -12.90
CA HIS A 28 2.81 -10.97 -12.76
C HIS A 28 3.28 -9.56 -13.08
N HIS A 29 4.37 -9.16 -12.43
CA HIS A 29 5.12 -7.98 -12.81
C HIS A 29 6.30 -8.42 -13.67
N VAL A 30 6.55 -7.69 -14.76
CA VAL A 30 7.77 -7.87 -15.54
C VAL A 30 8.47 -6.53 -15.56
N ASP A 31 9.62 -6.48 -14.89
CA ASP A 31 10.50 -5.35 -14.90
C ASP A 31 11.46 -5.46 -16.08
N LEU A 32 11.56 -4.41 -16.87
CA LEU A 32 12.51 -4.28 -17.97
C LEU A 32 13.43 -3.12 -17.65
N ASP A 33 14.66 -3.45 -17.27
CA ASP A 33 15.71 -2.46 -17.10
C ASP A 33 16.32 -2.12 -18.46
N VAL A 34 16.40 -0.83 -18.78
CA VAL A 34 16.97 -0.31 -20.02
C VAL A 34 18.14 0.58 -19.63
N ASP A 35 19.30 -0.04 -19.51
CA ASP A 35 20.55 0.61 -19.10
C ASP A 35 21.18 1.46 -20.21
N LYS A 36 20.78 1.21 -21.48
CA LYS A 36 21.32 1.88 -22.67
C LYS A 36 20.22 2.14 -23.71
N GLY A 37 19.86 3.41 -23.89
CA GLY A 37 18.98 3.88 -24.97
C GLY A 37 17.50 3.97 -24.62
N MET A 38 16.65 3.97 -25.64
CA MET A 38 15.18 4.03 -25.51
C MET A 38 14.57 2.77 -26.12
N PHE A 39 13.45 2.35 -25.55
CA PHE A 39 12.66 1.23 -26.04
C PHE A 39 11.30 1.76 -26.54
N ASP A 40 10.84 1.30 -27.70
CA ASP A 40 9.58 1.77 -28.31
C ASP A 40 8.38 0.88 -27.97
N ALA A 41 8.53 -0.46 -27.98
CA ALA A 41 7.41 -1.41 -27.82
C ALA A 41 7.83 -2.82 -27.36
N VAL A 42 7.11 -3.39 -26.36
CA VAL A 42 7.37 -4.74 -25.80
C VAL A 42 6.27 -5.64 -26.36
N ALA A 43 6.66 -6.79 -26.87
CA ALA A 43 5.72 -7.86 -27.17
C ALA A 43 5.89 -9.00 -26.15
N PHE A 44 4.84 -9.24 -25.36
CA PHE A 44 4.71 -10.46 -24.56
C PHE A 44 3.88 -11.48 -25.34
N THR A 45 4.38 -12.70 -25.47
CA THR A 45 3.68 -13.77 -26.21
C THR A 45 3.88 -15.12 -25.51
N THR A 46 2.83 -15.95 -25.50
CA THR A 46 2.92 -17.37 -25.15
C THR A 46 3.21 -18.24 -26.37
N ASP A 47 3.07 -17.70 -27.59
CA ASP A 47 3.43 -18.38 -28.83
C ASP A 47 4.94 -18.27 -29.08
N ALA A 48 5.65 -19.38 -28.85
CA ALA A 48 7.09 -19.49 -29.06
C ALA A 48 7.50 -19.35 -30.55
N LYS A 49 6.55 -19.44 -31.49
CA LYS A 49 6.81 -19.29 -32.93
C LYS A 49 6.62 -17.85 -33.41
N LEU A 50 6.08 -16.95 -32.59
CA LEU A 50 5.92 -15.55 -32.96
C LEU A 50 7.29 -14.90 -33.14
N VAL A 51 7.57 -14.46 -34.37
CA VAL A 51 8.74 -13.64 -34.71
C VAL A 51 8.22 -12.27 -35.14
N PRO A 52 8.23 -11.25 -34.24
CA PRO A 52 7.63 -9.93 -34.51
C PRO A 52 8.20 -9.21 -35.75
N SER A 53 9.41 -9.57 -36.18
CA SER A 53 10.04 -9.04 -37.40
C SER A 53 9.63 -9.73 -38.70
N LYS A 54 8.96 -10.90 -38.64
CA LYS A 54 8.58 -11.71 -39.82
C LYS A 54 7.06 -11.94 -39.94
N GLY A 55 6.32 -11.82 -38.84
CA GLY A 55 4.87 -12.01 -38.81
C GLY A 55 4.10 -10.69 -38.85
N ASN A 56 2.81 -10.78 -39.17
CA ASN A 56 1.88 -9.68 -38.89
C ASN A 56 1.72 -9.54 -37.38
N LEU A 57 1.94 -8.33 -36.86
CA LEU A 57 1.65 -8.04 -35.46
C LEU A 57 0.14 -8.20 -35.22
N PRO A 58 -0.28 -8.70 -34.04
CA PRO A 58 -1.69 -8.75 -33.68
C PRO A 58 -2.30 -7.35 -33.79
N LYS A 59 -3.59 -7.29 -34.16
CA LYS A 59 -4.30 -6.02 -34.27
C LYS A 59 -4.15 -5.24 -32.95
N PRO A 60 -3.77 -3.95 -33.00
CA PRO A 60 -3.71 -3.12 -31.81
C PRO A 60 -5.05 -3.16 -31.06
N VAL A 61 -5.01 -3.18 -29.73
CA VAL A 61 -6.21 -3.00 -28.92
C VAL A 61 -6.72 -1.59 -29.16
N THR A 62 -7.86 -1.44 -29.82
CA THR A 62 -8.39 -0.14 -30.25
C THR A 62 -8.97 0.69 -29.10
N ASN A 63 -9.35 0.04 -27.99
CA ASN A 63 -9.85 0.66 -26.77
C ASN A 63 -9.24 -0.04 -25.55
N PRO A 64 -7.94 0.13 -25.28
CA PRO A 64 -7.34 -0.46 -24.11
C PRO A 64 -8.00 0.15 -22.87
N ARG A 65 -8.42 -0.70 -21.92
CA ARG A 65 -8.76 -0.23 -20.58
C ARG A 65 -7.47 0.20 -19.91
N LEU A 66 -7.09 1.46 -20.11
CA LEU A 66 -5.95 2.07 -19.45
C LEU A 66 -6.31 2.23 -17.98
N ARG A 67 -5.59 1.49 -17.12
CA ARG A 67 -5.67 1.70 -15.68
C ARG A 67 -5.05 3.05 -15.34
N ALA A 68 -5.37 3.57 -14.16
CA ALA A 68 -4.61 4.67 -13.59
C ALA A 68 -3.09 4.40 -13.67
N ALA A 69 -2.33 5.43 -14.05
CA ALA A 69 -0.89 5.33 -14.16
C ALA A 69 -0.29 4.91 -12.81
N ARG A 70 0.69 4.00 -12.85
CA ARG A 70 1.45 3.58 -11.67
C ARG A 70 2.88 4.03 -11.85
N THR A 71 3.47 4.60 -10.81
CA THR A 71 4.90 4.93 -10.84
C THR A 71 5.63 3.71 -10.29
N TYR A 72 6.41 3.03 -11.11
CA TYR A 72 7.33 2.04 -10.56
C TYR A 72 8.36 2.76 -9.68
N ARG A 73 8.66 2.18 -8.51
CA ARG A 73 9.73 2.67 -7.65
C ARG A 73 10.65 1.51 -7.28
N ASP A 74 11.92 1.64 -7.62
CA ASP A 74 12.96 0.69 -7.23
C ASP A 74 13.11 0.65 -5.71
N ASP A 75 12.93 -0.54 -5.14
CA ASP A 75 13.02 -0.82 -3.71
C ASP A 75 14.12 -1.83 -3.35
N SER A 76 15.04 -2.11 -4.28
CA SER A 76 16.20 -2.98 -4.06
C SER A 76 17.01 -2.57 -2.83
N HIS A 77 17.18 -1.26 -2.62
CA HIS A 77 17.85 -0.68 -1.45
C HIS A 77 17.17 -1.00 -0.10
N LEU A 78 15.92 -1.46 -0.11
CA LEU A 78 15.17 -1.82 1.10
C LEU A 78 15.42 -3.27 1.53
N ALA A 79 16.06 -4.10 0.72
CA ALA A 79 16.25 -5.53 0.99
C ALA A 79 16.92 -5.80 2.35
N ASN A 80 18.01 -5.08 2.65
CA ASN A 80 18.72 -5.22 3.92
C ASN A 80 17.85 -4.81 5.12
N ARG A 81 17.07 -3.74 4.99
CA ARG A 81 16.18 -3.26 6.05
C ARG A 81 14.96 -4.17 6.25
N ALA A 82 14.48 -4.79 5.17
CA ALA A 82 13.37 -5.74 5.23
C ALA A 82 13.78 -7.06 5.88
N GLY A 83 15.02 -7.49 5.65
CA GLY A 83 15.59 -8.72 6.22
C GLY A 83 14.67 -9.93 6.05
N THR A 84 14.61 -10.77 7.09
CA THR A 84 13.77 -11.98 7.08
C THR A 84 12.27 -11.70 7.08
N ARG A 85 11.84 -10.53 7.59
CA ARG A 85 10.43 -10.12 7.61
C ARG A 85 9.88 -9.92 6.21
N GLY A 86 10.72 -9.49 5.26
CA GLY A 86 10.33 -9.30 3.86
C GLY A 86 9.56 -8.01 3.59
N PHE A 87 9.51 -7.11 4.57
CA PHE A 87 8.93 -5.79 4.41
C PHE A 87 9.60 -4.78 5.32
N VAL A 88 9.41 -3.50 4.98
CA VAL A 88 9.79 -2.37 5.81
C VAL A 88 8.56 -1.59 6.23
N VAL A 89 8.59 -1.01 7.43
CA VAL A 89 7.56 -0.12 7.94
C VAL A 89 8.09 1.31 7.86
N GLY A 90 7.25 2.26 7.49
CA GLY A 90 7.61 3.66 7.53
C GLY A 90 6.44 4.58 7.81
N ARG A 91 6.78 5.82 8.15
CA ARG A 91 5.81 6.88 8.43
C ARG A 91 5.12 7.31 7.14
N VAL A 92 3.81 7.42 7.19
CA VAL A 92 3.05 8.20 6.21
C VAL A 92 2.81 9.57 6.82
N ASN A 93 3.22 10.63 6.14
CA ASN A 93 2.99 11.98 6.63
C ASN A 93 1.51 12.33 6.51
N GLY A 94 0.99 13.10 7.45
CA GLY A 94 -0.38 13.59 7.37
C GLY A 94 -0.57 14.34 6.04
N PHE A 95 -1.69 14.10 5.37
CA PHE A 95 -2.05 14.67 4.07
C PHE A 95 -1.23 14.22 2.85
N THR A 96 -0.24 13.34 3.00
CA THR A 96 0.41 12.71 1.83
C THR A 96 -0.41 11.53 1.32
N GLU A 97 -0.61 11.48 0.00
CA GLU A 97 -1.23 10.32 -0.64
C GLU A 97 -0.27 9.12 -0.61
N ALA A 98 -0.70 8.01 0.00
CA ALA A 98 0.03 6.76 -0.01
C ALA A 98 -0.70 5.74 -0.90
N LEU A 99 -0.18 5.55 -2.11
CA LEU A 99 -0.64 4.55 -3.05
C LEU A 99 0.12 3.23 -2.87
N TYR A 100 -0.21 2.21 -3.67
CA TYR A 100 0.47 0.92 -3.63
C TYR A 100 1.92 0.97 -4.11
N ASP A 101 2.38 2.08 -4.71
CA ASP A 101 3.76 2.32 -5.07
C ASP A 101 4.53 3.15 -4.03
N TRP A 102 3.91 3.50 -2.89
CA TRP A 102 4.56 4.28 -1.84
C TRP A 102 5.89 3.65 -1.40
N LEU A 103 6.90 4.49 -1.18
CA LEU A 103 8.17 4.09 -0.55
C LEU A 103 8.44 4.94 0.68
N PRO A 104 9.09 4.37 1.70
CA PRO A 104 9.72 5.15 2.76
C PRO A 104 10.69 6.17 2.16
N ASP A 105 10.74 7.38 2.72
CA ASP A 105 11.64 8.43 2.22
C ASP A 105 13.10 7.96 2.34
N PRO A 106 13.87 7.87 1.24
CA PRO A 106 15.26 7.44 1.28
C PRO A 106 16.15 8.42 2.05
N LYS A 107 15.72 9.68 2.22
CA LYS A 107 16.42 10.69 3.02
C LYS A 107 16.14 10.55 4.51
N ASP A 108 15.21 9.68 4.92
CA ASP A 108 14.90 9.46 6.32
C ASP A 108 16.06 8.72 7.00
N LYS A 109 16.96 9.48 7.62
CA LYS A 109 18.18 8.97 8.28
C LYS A 109 17.85 8.16 9.54
N ARG A 110 16.63 8.23 10.05
CA ARG A 110 16.21 7.53 11.26
C ARG A 110 15.18 6.45 10.90
N PRO A 111 15.38 5.20 11.32
CA PRO A 111 14.36 4.18 11.12
C PRO A 111 13.07 4.58 11.85
N PHE A 112 11.93 4.31 11.22
CA PHE A 112 10.63 4.47 11.86
C PHE A 112 10.45 3.39 12.92
N THR A 113 10.84 3.70 14.16
CA THR A 113 10.88 2.76 15.29
C THR A 113 9.70 2.89 16.24
N ARG A 114 8.87 3.92 16.08
CA ARG A 114 7.70 4.16 16.95
C ARG A 114 6.65 4.99 16.25
N LEU A 115 5.40 4.56 16.32
CA LEU A 115 4.24 5.40 16.02
C LEU A 115 3.93 6.27 17.24
N ARG A 116 4.09 7.58 17.11
CA ARG A 116 3.74 8.55 18.15
C ARG A 116 2.46 9.27 17.78
N MET A 117 1.55 9.34 18.73
CA MET A 117 0.26 10.01 18.63
C MET A 117 0.06 10.86 19.89
N TRP A 118 -0.82 11.85 19.82
CA TRP A 118 -1.17 12.67 20.97
C TRP A 118 -2.60 13.21 20.80
N GLY A 119 -3.24 13.52 21.92
CA GLY A 119 -4.59 14.09 21.94
C GLY A 119 -5.11 14.21 23.36
N ALA A 120 -6.42 14.24 23.54
CA ALA A 120 -7.06 14.42 24.84
C ALA A 120 -7.98 13.24 25.19
N ALA A 121 -8.36 13.14 26.47
CA ALA A 121 -9.51 12.33 26.87
C ALA A 121 -10.77 12.79 26.11
N ASN A 122 -11.70 11.86 25.86
CA ASN A 122 -12.90 12.09 25.05
C ASN A 122 -12.63 12.38 23.55
N GLN A 123 -11.47 11.98 23.02
CA GLN A 123 -11.09 12.18 21.62
C GLN A 123 -10.90 10.85 20.87
N TYR A 124 -11.22 10.85 19.57
CA TYR A 124 -10.72 9.85 18.62
C TYR A 124 -9.41 10.35 18.01
N ILE A 125 -8.33 9.62 18.25
CA ILE A 125 -6.97 9.98 17.86
C ILE A 125 -6.52 9.03 16.76
N ASN A 126 -5.95 9.59 15.69
CA ASN A 126 -5.56 8.82 14.51
C ASN A 126 -4.03 8.77 14.35
N GLY A 127 -3.53 7.60 13.98
CA GLY A 127 -2.15 7.38 13.55
C GLY A 127 -2.13 6.61 12.23
N THR A 128 -1.13 6.87 11.39
CA THR A 128 -0.97 6.15 10.13
C THR A 128 0.48 5.76 9.89
N PHE A 129 0.66 4.61 9.27
CA PHE A 129 1.95 4.12 8.77
C PHE A 129 1.71 3.28 7.53
N ALA A 130 2.78 2.94 6.82
CA ALA A 130 2.69 2.04 5.68
C ALA A 130 3.75 0.95 5.75
N VAL A 131 3.41 -0.19 5.16
CA VAL A 131 4.30 -1.31 4.93
C VAL A 131 4.64 -1.34 3.45
N ARG A 132 5.93 -1.45 3.10
CA ARG A 132 6.41 -1.75 1.75
C ARG A 132 7.02 -3.15 1.75
N ALA A 133 6.49 -4.06 0.93
CA ALA A 133 6.99 -5.42 0.84
C ALA A 133 8.04 -5.57 -0.27
N VAL A 134 9.17 -6.22 0.04
CA VAL A 134 10.21 -6.57 -0.94
C VAL A 134 10.04 -7.98 -1.51
N ARG A 135 9.08 -8.74 -0.98
CA ARG A 135 8.65 -10.06 -1.46
C ARG A 135 7.14 -10.21 -1.22
N ASP A 136 6.52 -11.19 -1.86
CA ASP A 136 5.08 -11.41 -1.66
C ASP A 136 4.76 -11.85 -0.22
N ILE A 137 3.78 -11.19 0.40
CA ILE A 137 3.25 -11.49 1.73
C ILE A 137 1.77 -11.81 1.57
N PRO A 138 1.40 -13.09 1.41
CA PRO A 138 0.03 -13.49 1.08
C PRO A 138 -0.96 -13.27 2.22
N ASP A 139 -0.48 -13.35 3.47
CA ASP A 139 -1.26 -13.08 4.67
C ASP A 139 -0.41 -12.28 5.66
N LEU A 140 -0.74 -11.00 5.79
CA LEU A 140 -0.20 -10.09 6.79
C LEU A 140 -1.35 -9.68 7.72
N THR A 141 -1.27 -10.10 8.98
CA THR A 141 -2.17 -9.65 10.04
C THR A 141 -1.55 -8.45 10.74
N ILE A 142 -2.30 -7.38 10.94
CA ILE A 142 -1.90 -6.25 11.78
C ILE A 142 -2.83 -6.19 12.98
N SER A 143 -2.28 -6.13 14.19
CA SER A 143 -3.08 -5.99 15.41
C SER A 143 -2.44 -5.08 16.45
N LEU A 144 -3.28 -4.39 17.21
CA LEU A 144 -2.94 -3.69 18.44
C LEU A 144 -4.03 -4.04 19.47
N SER A 145 -3.68 -4.86 20.47
CA SER A 145 -4.65 -5.40 21.42
C SER A 145 -4.97 -4.43 22.54
N ARG A 146 -3.97 -3.72 23.08
CA ARG A 146 -4.20 -2.77 24.17
C ARG A 146 -3.17 -1.65 24.19
N LEU A 147 -3.50 -0.57 24.89
CA LEU A 147 -2.54 0.46 25.29
C LEU A 147 -2.59 0.63 26.81
N GLU A 148 -1.45 0.43 27.47
CA GLU A 148 -1.29 0.56 28.92
C GLU A 148 -0.87 1.98 29.27
N GLY A 149 -1.61 2.63 30.16
CA GLY A 149 -1.39 4.01 30.59
C GLY A 149 -1.20 4.15 32.11
N PRO A 150 -1.24 5.39 32.61
CA PRO A 150 -1.00 5.70 34.02
C PRO A 150 -2.03 5.04 34.95
N GLY A 151 -1.58 4.70 36.18
CA GLY A 151 -2.48 4.25 37.25
C GLY A 151 -3.28 2.99 36.90
N GLN A 152 -2.67 2.02 36.21
CA GLN A 152 -3.31 0.79 35.74
C GLN A 152 -4.42 1.00 34.68
N SER A 153 -4.52 2.21 34.11
CA SER A 153 -5.47 2.47 33.03
C SER A 153 -5.09 1.69 31.78
N VAL A 154 -6.07 1.05 31.15
CA VAL A 154 -5.86 0.28 29.92
C VAL A 154 -6.92 0.68 28.90
N LEU A 155 -6.47 0.96 27.67
CA LEU A 155 -7.35 1.05 26.51
C LEU A 155 -7.42 -0.33 25.86
N GLU A 156 -8.56 -1.00 26.06
CA GLU A 156 -8.85 -2.35 25.57
C GLU A 156 -9.12 -2.37 24.04
N PRO A 157 -9.15 -3.56 23.38
CA PRO A 157 -9.37 -3.65 21.93
C PRO A 157 -10.66 -2.98 21.43
N GLY A 158 -11.66 -2.81 22.29
CA GLY A 158 -12.89 -2.09 21.96
C GLY A 158 -12.70 -0.58 21.78
N ALA A 159 -11.63 -0.01 22.34
CA ALA A 159 -11.22 1.37 22.20
C ALA A 159 -10.25 1.59 21.01
N ILE A 160 -9.90 0.53 20.28
CA ILE A 160 -8.85 0.55 19.25
C ILE A 160 -9.41 -0.03 17.95
N ASP A 161 -9.28 0.72 16.85
CA ASP A 161 -9.61 0.26 15.51
C ASP A 161 -8.37 0.29 14.62
N VAL A 162 -8.09 -0.81 13.93
CA VAL A 162 -6.93 -0.97 13.04
C VAL A 162 -7.46 -1.39 11.68
N ARG A 163 -7.16 -0.58 10.65
CA ARG A 163 -7.70 -0.73 9.31
C ARG A 163 -6.59 -0.72 8.27
N VAL A 164 -6.76 -1.51 7.21
CA VAL A 164 -5.97 -1.36 5.98
C VAL A 164 -6.69 -0.39 5.04
N VAL A 165 -5.95 0.51 4.41
CA VAL A 165 -6.48 1.47 3.44
C VAL A 165 -6.48 0.84 2.06
N LEU A 166 -7.67 0.65 1.48
CA LEU A 166 -7.83 0.19 0.11
C LEU A 166 -7.67 1.36 -0.86
N VAL A 167 -6.82 1.17 -1.85
CA VAL A 167 -6.68 2.07 -3.01
C VAL A 167 -7.60 1.56 -4.11
N ARG A 168 -8.48 2.43 -4.61
CA ARG A 168 -9.38 2.09 -5.73
C ARG A 168 -9.19 3.02 -6.92
N ASP A 169 -9.61 2.53 -8.08
CA ASP A 169 -9.72 3.33 -9.29
C ASP A 169 -11.00 4.18 -9.26
N ARG A 170 -10.83 5.49 -9.42
CA ARG A 170 -11.90 6.49 -9.52
C ARG A 170 -11.80 7.19 -10.86
N ARG A 171 -12.96 7.42 -11.49
CA ARG A 171 -13.04 8.40 -12.58
C ARG A 171 -12.96 9.79 -11.98
N ASN A 172 -12.15 10.66 -12.55
CA ASN A 172 -12.19 12.07 -12.20
C ASN A 172 -13.48 12.68 -12.79
N THR A 173 -14.43 13.01 -11.90
CA THR A 173 -15.75 13.56 -12.24
C THR A 173 -15.86 15.08 -12.02
N LEU A 174 -14.81 15.74 -11.50
CA LEU A 174 -14.85 17.17 -11.17
C LEU A 174 -14.77 18.07 -12.41
N PHE A 175 -14.14 17.59 -13.48
CA PHE A 175 -14.07 18.26 -14.78
C PHE A 175 -14.68 17.34 -15.85
N ARG A 176 -15.23 17.92 -16.95
CA ARG A 176 -15.93 17.24 -18.08
C ARG A 176 -15.57 15.76 -18.24
N PRO A 177 -16.51 14.85 -18.56
CA PRO A 177 -16.33 13.39 -18.55
C PRO A 177 -14.92 12.93 -18.93
N SER A 178 -14.02 12.91 -17.94
CA SER A 178 -12.63 12.65 -18.23
C SER A 178 -12.50 11.14 -18.28
N ARG A 179 -11.79 10.64 -19.29
CA ARG A 179 -11.40 9.22 -19.33
C ARG A 179 -10.26 8.92 -18.36
N VAL A 180 -9.83 9.92 -17.58
CA VAL A 180 -8.70 9.82 -16.66
C VAL A 180 -9.15 9.09 -15.40
N GLN A 181 -8.54 7.93 -15.20
CA GLN A 181 -8.63 7.13 -14.00
C GLN A 181 -7.56 7.59 -13.01
N MET A 182 -7.94 7.75 -11.74
CA MET A 182 -7.04 8.09 -10.65
C MET A 182 -7.11 7.01 -9.59
N LEU A 183 -5.96 6.67 -9.02
CA LEU A 183 -5.92 5.86 -7.81
C LEU A 183 -6.28 6.75 -6.63
N THR A 184 -7.11 6.25 -5.71
CA THR A 184 -7.52 7.00 -4.52
C THR A 184 -7.50 6.08 -3.30
N PRO A 185 -6.70 6.38 -2.27
CA PRO A 185 -6.73 5.69 -0.98
C PRO A 185 -7.88 6.21 -0.13
N GLU A 186 -8.93 5.42 0.09
CA GLU A 186 -10.13 5.97 0.75
C GLU A 186 -10.97 5.01 1.58
N ILE A 187 -10.92 3.70 1.32
CA ILE A 187 -11.79 2.76 2.05
C ILE A 187 -10.99 2.09 3.18
N LEU A 188 -11.45 2.23 4.41
CA LEU A 188 -10.87 1.59 5.59
C LEU A 188 -11.48 0.20 5.80
N LEU A 189 -10.69 -0.86 5.61
CA LEU A 189 -11.15 -2.25 5.67
C LEU A 189 -10.48 -3.03 6.79
N ARG A 190 -11.15 -4.10 7.25
CA ARG A 190 -10.54 -5.13 8.09
C ARG A 190 -9.88 -6.21 7.26
N ASP A 191 -10.37 -6.46 6.04
CA ASP A 191 -9.78 -7.38 5.08
C ASP A 191 -9.89 -6.83 3.65
N ASP A 192 -8.78 -6.33 3.10
CA ASP A 192 -8.70 -5.80 1.72
C ASP A 192 -8.47 -6.90 0.67
N ARG A 193 -8.38 -8.17 1.07
CA ARG A 193 -8.27 -9.32 0.15
C ARG A 193 -9.62 -9.70 -0.44
N THR A 194 -10.71 -9.17 0.13
CA THR A 194 -12.06 -9.40 -0.38
C THR A 194 -12.29 -8.57 -1.64
N GLY A 195 -13.03 -9.14 -2.61
CA GLY A 195 -13.42 -8.40 -3.82
C GLY A 195 -14.30 -7.19 -3.49
N LEU A 196 -14.46 -6.27 -4.45
CA LEU A 196 -15.39 -5.14 -4.34
C LEU A 196 -16.80 -5.56 -4.82
N PRO A 197 -17.88 -5.24 -4.08
CA PRO A 197 -17.90 -4.60 -2.76
C PRO A 197 -17.34 -5.53 -1.66
N PRO A 198 -16.66 -4.98 -0.63
CA PRO A 198 -16.01 -5.77 0.42
C PRO A 198 -17.00 -6.72 1.09
N ARG A 199 -16.56 -7.95 1.35
CA ARG A 199 -17.41 -9.00 1.94
C ARG A 199 -17.24 -9.10 3.46
N GLY A 200 -18.28 -9.57 4.13
CA GLY A 200 -18.27 -9.82 5.57
C GLY A 200 -18.38 -8.54 6.41
N ARG A 201 -18.14 -8.67 7.72
CA ARG A 201 -18.28 -7.56 8.67
C ARG A 201 -17.06 -6.63 8.63
N GLN A 202 -17.08 -5.73 7.64
CA GLN A 202 -16.03 -4.72 7.46
C GLN A 202 -16.33 -3.42 8.22
N GLY A 203 -17.58 -3.14 8.63
CA GLY A 203 -17.95 -1.89 9.32
C GLY A 203 -17.68 -1.86 10.83
N GLY A 204 -18.08 -0.77 11.48
CA GLY A 204 -18.07 -0.58 12.94
C GLY A 204 -16.70 -0.23 13.54
N PHE A 205 -16.69 0.48 14.67
CA PHE A 205 -15.48 0.82 15.41
C PHE A 205 -15.00 -0.36 16.29
N GLY A 206 -13.70 -0.40 16.59
CA GLY A 206 -13.09 -1.36 17.53
C GLY A 206 -12.47 -2.59 16.85
N GLY A 207 -12.02 -3.56 17.65
CA GLY A 207 -11.55 -4.87 17.18
C GLY A 207 -10.04 -4.98 16.97
N GLY A 208 -9.31 -3.85 16.96
CA GLY A 208 -7.84 -3.81 17.06
C GLY A 208 -7.06 -4.64 16.04
N ARG A 209 -7.68 -5.07 14.93
CA ARG A 209 -7.08 -6.01 13.97
C ARG A 209 -7.59 -5.82 12.55
N CYS A 210 -6.68 -5.94 11.58
CA CYS A 210 -6.98 -6.16 10.17
C CYS A 210 -6.04 -7.20 9.54
N VAL A 211 -6.34 -7.60 8.31
CA VAL A 211 -5.57 -8.53 7.51
C VAL A 211 -5.49 -8.04 6.07
N THR A 212 -4.38 -8.32 5.40
CA THR A 212 -4.14 -7.91 4.02
C THR A 212 -3.21 -8.89 3.30
N ARG A 213 -3.15 -8.79 1.98
CA ARG A 213 -2.02 -9.28 1.17
C ARG A 213 -1.20 -8.09 0.71
N VAL A 214 0.12 -8.18 0.87
CA VAL A 214 1.06 -7.19 0.32
C VAL A 214 1.91 -7.88 -0.76
N PRO A 215 1.58 -7.68 -2.05
CA PRO A 215 2.40 -8.21 -3.14
C PRO A 215 3.84 -7.67 -3.08
N ALA A 216 4.77 -8.42 -3.66
CA ALA A 216 6.14 -7.92 -3.87
C ALA A 216 6.11 -6.56 -4.57
N HIS A 217 6.97 -5.64 -4.13
CA HIS A 217 7.10 -4.30 -4.67
C HIS A 217 5.81 -3.46 -4.59
N GLN A 218 4.97 -3.75 -3.58
CA GLN A 218 3.80 -2.95 -3.26
C GLN A 218 3.77 -2.54 -1.80
N SER A 219 2.95 -1.53 -1.55
CA SER A 219 2.71 -0.97 -0.22
C SER A 219 1.26 -1.11 0.21
N ARG A 220 1.05 -1.13 1.52
CA ARG A 220 -0.26 -0.95 2.16
C ARG A 220 -0.14 0.09 3.26
N GLN A 221 -1.04 1.06 3.24
CA GLN A 221 -1.22 2.00 4.34
C GLN A 221 -2.17 1.40 5.37
N PHE A 222 -1.90 1.66 6.65
CA PHE A 222 -2.74 1.27 7.76
C PHE A 222 -3.16 2.50 8.56
N TRP A 223 -4.43 2.49 8.94
CA TRP A 223 -5.05 3.52 9.75
C TRP A 223 -5.35 2.95 11.14
N LEU A 224 -4.76 3.58 12.16
CA LEU A 224 -5.01 3.29 13.56
C LEU A 224 -5.88 4.41 14.14
N THR A 225 -7.00 4.05 14.75
CA THR A 225 -7.84 4.99 15.50
C THR A 225 -7.98 4.50 16.93
N VAL A 226 -7.69 5.37 17.89
CA VAL A 226 -7.85 5.11 19.32
C VAL A 226 -8.90 6.06 19.87
N ARG A 227 -9.96 5.53 20.46
CA ARG A 227 -10.93 6.29 21.24
C ARG A 227 -10.42 6.35 22.68
N VAL A 228 -10.04 7.53 23.15
CA VAL A 228 -9.68 7.73 24.56
C VAL A 228 -10.96 8.04 25.34
N PRO A 229 -11.42 7.18 26.26
CA PRO A 229 -12.62 7.45 27.05
C PRO A 229 -12.53 8.77 27.82
N ASP A 230 -13.69 9.39 28.09
CA ASP A 230 -13.74 10.53 28.99
C ASP A 230 -13.24 10.13 30.39
N GLY A 231 -12.59 11.07 31.08
CA GLY A 231 -11.97 10.83 32.40
C GLY A 231 -10.69 9.97 32.39
N SER A 232 -10.21 9.52 31.22
CA SER A 232 -8.93 8.80 31.11
C SER A 232 -7.79 9.69 31.65
N PRO A 233 -6.91 9.17 32.51
CA PRO A 233 -5.86 9.99 33.10
C PRO A 233 -4.87 10.47 32.04
N PRO A 234 -4.39 11.72 32.15
CA PRO A 234 -3.35 12.24 31.27
C PRO A 234 -2.03 11.50 31.52
N GLY A 235 -1.24 11.38 30.46
CA GLY A 235 0.04 10.69 30.44
C GLY A 235 0.22 9.82 29.21
N GLU A 236 1.34 9.10 29.17
CA GLU A 236 1.69 8.25 28.03
C GLU A 236 1.04 6.88 28.15
N TYR A 237 0.36 6.47 27.08
CA TYR A 237 -0.17 5.12 26.88
C TYR A 237 0.70 4.38 25.88
N ARG A 238 1.11 3.15 26.21
CA ARG A 238 2.09 2.36 25.44
C ARG A 238 1.51 1.02 25.02
N GLY A 239 1.88 0.59 23.81
CA GLY A 239 1.59 -0.75 23.32
C GLY A 239 2.40 -1.05 22.07
N GLU A 240 2.05 -2.12 21.37
CA GLU A 240 2.78 -2.56 20.19
C GLU A 240 1.81 -2.97 19.09
N VAL A 241 1.99 -2.41 17.89
CA VAL A 241 1.41 -3.00 16.69
C VAL A 241 2.20 -4.25 16.37
N VAL A 242 1.52 -5.39 16.33
CA VAL A 242 2.06 -6.68 15.94
C VAL A 242 1.76 -6.93 14.47
N PHE A 243 2.81 -7.23 13.71
CA PHE A 243 2.74 -7.69 12.33
C PHE A 243 2.85 -9.22 12.35
N GLY A 244 1.70 -9.88 12.31
CA GLY A 244 1.58 -11.33 12.25
C GLY A 244 1.75 -11.85 10.81
N GLY A 245 2.45 -12.97 10.66
CA GLY A 245 2.73 -13.61 9.37
C GLY A 245 3.79 -14.69 9.56
N ARG A 246 4.59 -14.96 8.51
CA ARG A 246 5.68 -15.95 8.61
C ARG A 246 6.75 -15.58 9.64
N VAL A 247 7.00 -14.29 9.82
CA VAL A 247 7.93 -13.75 10.83
C VAL A 247 7.19 -12.65 11.57
N GLU A 248 7.01 -12.83 12.88
CA GLU A 248 6.43 -11.79 13.71
C GLU A 248 7.38 -10.60 13.80
N SER A 249 6.84 -9.39 13.73
CA SER A 249 7.57 -8.18 14.09
C SER A 249 6.66 -7.18 14.77
N ARG A 250 7.26 -6.16 15.38
CA ARG A 250 6.54 -5.22 16.24
C ARG A 250 6.94 -3.78 15.95
N LEU A 251 5.98 -2.88 16.05
CA LEU A 251 6.17 -1.44 16.02
C LEU A 251 5.61 -0.87 17.34
N PRO A 252 6.47 -0.35 18.23
CA PRO A 252 6.03 0.38 19.40
C PRO A 252 5.07 1.52 19.05
N VAL A 253 4.01 1.66 19.86
CA VAL A 253 3.04 2.75 19.82
C VAL A 253 3.11 3.52 21.13
N SER A 254 3.10 4.84 21.03
CA SER A 254 3.02 5.76 22.15
C SER A 254 1.92 6.78 21.86
N LEU A 255 1.01 6.92 22.80
CA LEU A 255 -0.09 7.86 22.76
C LEU A 255 -0.01 8.78 23.99
N ASP A 256 0.30 10.05 23.77
CA ASP A 256 0.31 11.05 24.83
C ASP A 256 -1.10 11.64 25.02
N VAL A 257 -1.75 11.31 26.13
CA VAL A 257 -3.02 11.93 26.53
C VAL A 257 -2.73 13.19 27.33
N LEU A 258 -3.05 14.33 26.75
CA LEU A 258 -2.80 15.66 27.32
C LEU A 258 -3.78 15.95 28.46
N PRO A 259 -3.37 16.76 29.47
CA PRO A 259 -4.23 17.21 30.57
C PRO A 259 -5.20 18.31 30.12
N ILE A 260 -5.96 18.04 29.06
CA ILE A 260 -6.92 18.96 28.45
C ILE A 260 -8.28 18.28 28.42
N LYS A 261 -9.32 19.00 28.87
CA LYS A 261 -10.69 18.50 28.83
C LYS A 261 -11.35 18.85 27.49
N LEU A 262 -11.49 17.87 26.61
CA LEU A 262 -12.20 18.04 25.34
C LEU A 262 -13.71 17.91 25.55
N LYS A 263 -14.46 18.96 25.23
CA LYS A 263 -15.92 18.92 25.25
C LYS A 263 -16.44 18.07 24.09
N ALA A 264 -17.57 17.40 24.31
CA ALA A 264 -18.29 16.77 23.22
C ALA A 264 -18.69 17.82 22.18
N ALA A 265 -18.74 17.43 20.91
CA ALA A 265 -19.33 18.27 19.87
C ALA A 265 -20.82 18.44 20.16
N GLU A 266 -21.28 19.69 20.27
CA GLU A 266 -22.70 20.00 20.42
C GLU A 266 -23.37 20.03 19.03
N GLY A 267 -24.52 19.35 18.87
CA GLY A 267 -25.39 19.51 17.69
C GLY A 267 -25.21 18.53 16.52
N TYR A 268 -24.87 17.26 16.77
CA TYR A 268 -24.99 16.17 15.78
C TYR A 268 -26.22 15.30 16.02
#